data_AF-A0A1V5J240-F1
#
_entry.id   AF-A0A1V5J240-F1
#
_cell.length_a   1.000
_cell.length_b   1.000
_cell.length_c   1.000
_cell.angle_alpha   90.00
_cell.angle_beta   90.00
_cell.angle_gamma   90.00
#
_symmetry.space_group_name_H-M   'P 1'
#
loop_
_entity.id
_entity.type
_entity.pdbx_description
1 polymer ?
#
loop_
_entity_poly.entity_id
_entity_poly.type
_entity_poly.pdbx_seq_one_letter_code
_entity_poly.pdbx_strand_id
1 'polypeptide(L)'
;MGTEIKKMGIEPLVHLTCKDKNRSSIESQLYALDRAGVRNLLVMTGDYPVSGYMGRPSPVFDLDPIHVLQLISEMNKGLEYPGPKGIIRQQKCDFFAGAVVSPFKATEAEQMAQYYKLKKKIEAGAQFIVTQLGYDARKIHETFLFMKQSGFNVPIVGNIYILPYGAANKMNRNGLPGNVVTDKLLADIDQERNNSDKGVQARILRAARMYAIIKGIGFNGVHIGGHNIKYEQVEEIIRQGEALAPQWTELIKYFDYPMKNGFYYFEFDPKTGLNKEKPIDPQTVETAGKPEIFYGISRFFHMLMFEPGKKLYGIMKAISGKIAGSKLENIFHKLEYLTKVLIFNCRDCGDCALIDVAYLCPMSQCPKNQRNGACGGSYQGWCEVYPFKKQCIYVRAYARLKKYAQEKQLEQNIVPPCNWDLHQSSSWLNFYLGKDHNAKKQDNSPAGK
;
A
#
# COMPACT_ATOMS: atom_id res chain seq x y z
N MET A 1 -12.79 -19.35 -13.52
CA MET A 1 -12.91 -18.10 -14.32
C MET A 1 -11.64 -17.79 -15.10
N GLY A 2 -10.47 -17.56 -14.47
CA GLY A 2 -9.23 -17.27 -15.22
C GLY A 2 -8.89 -18.31 -16.30
N THR A 3 -8.97 -19.61 -15.95
CA THR A 3 -8.81 -20.72 -16.91
C THR A 3 -9.81 -20.67 -18.07
N GLU A 4 -11.06 -20.29 -17.80
CA GLU A 4 -12.10 -20.22 -18.84
C GLU A 4 -11.85 -19.04 -19.79
N ILE A 5 -11.46 -17.87 -19.26
CA ILE A 5 -11.04 -16.71 -20.07
C ILE A 5 -9.84 -17.08 -20.96
N LYS A 6 -8.88 -17.82 -20.40
CA LYS A 6 -7.71 -18.30 -21.14
C LYS A 6 -8.08 -19.25 -22.28
N LYS A 7 -9.05 -20.16 -22.06
CA LYS A 7 -9.58 -21.05 -23.13
C LYS A 7 -10.23 -20.27 -24.28
N MET A 8 -10.72 -19.06 -24.02
CA MET A 8 -11.26 -18.16 -25.05
C MET A 8 -10.15 -17.38 -25.80
N GLY A 9 -8.87 -17.63 -25.52
CA GLY A 9 -7.75 -16.95 -26.15
C GLY A 9 -7.45 -15.56 -25.57
N ILE A 10 -8.05 -15.20 -24.43
CA ILE A 10 -7.85 -13.91 -23.76
C ILE A 10 -6.90 -14.12 -22.57
N GLU A 11 -5.92 -13.24 -22.39
CA GLU A 11 -5.01 -13.32 -21.25
C GLU A 11 -5.66 -12.70 -19.99
N PRO A 12 -5.93 -13.49 -18.93
CA PRO A 12 -6.62 -12.99 -17.75
C PRO A 12 -5.69 -12.25 -16.79
N LEU A 13 -6.06 -11.04 -16.38
CA LEU A 13 -5.44 -10.35 -15.25
C LEU A 13 -6.17 -10.68 -13.94
N VAL A 14 -5.58 -11.51 -13.08
CA VAL A 14 -6.20 -11.91 -11.80
C VAL A 14 -5.86 -10.91 -10.70
N HIS A 15 -6.91 -10.30 -10.11
CA HIS A 15 -6.76 -9.48 -8.91
C HIS A 15 -6.50 -10.37 -7.68
N LEU A 16 -5.27 -10.36 -7.17
CA LEU A 16 -4.85 -11.14 -6.02
C LEU A 16 -4.84 -10.25 -4.77
N THR A 17 -5.79 -10.50 -3.86
CA THR A 17 -5.94 -9.74 -2.60
C THR A 17 -5.31 -10.48 -1.42
N CYS A 18 -4.62 -9.74 -0.54
CA CYS A 18 -4.06 -10.28 0.70
C CYS A 18 -5.12 -10.57 1.78
N LYS A 19 -6.32 -9.96 1.65
CA LYS A 19 -7.41 -10.14 2.61
C LYS A 19 -7.82 -11.59 2.76
N ASP A 20 -8.20 -11.93 3.99
CA ASP A 20 -8.77 -13.20 4.41
C ASP A 20 -7.84 -14.41 4.16
N LYS A 21 -6.51 -14.18 4.08
CA LYS A 21 -5.53 -15.23 3.77
C LYS A 21 -4.28 -15.13 4.63
N ASN A 22 -3.78 -16.28 5.04
CA ASN A 22 -2.42 -16.44 5.55
C ASN A 22 -1.44 -16.75 4.41
N ARG A 23 -0.13 -16.78 4.68
CA ARG A 23 0.89 -17.06 3.65
C ARG A 23 0.68 -18.40 2.92
N SER A 24 0.29 -19.45 3.63
CA SER A 24 0.06 -20.77 3.03
C SER A 24 -1.13 -20.76 2.05
N SER A 25 -2.20 -20.03 2.39
CA SER A 25 -3.35 -19.87 1.48
C SER A 25 -2.97 -19.10 0.22
N ILE A 26 -2.15 -18.04 0.35
CA ILE A 26 -1.66 -17.26 -0.80
C ILE A 26 -0.75 -18.12 -1.68
N GLU A 27 0.23 -18.81 -1.10
CA GLU A 27 1.15 -19.70 -1.81
C GLU A 27 0.40 -20.82 -2.55
N SER A 28 -0.55 -21.50 -1.87
CA SER A 28 -1.37 -22.54 -2.49
C SER A 28 -2.20 -21.99 -3.65
N GLN A 29 -2.75 -20.78 -3.54
CA GLN A 29 -3.49 -20.13 -4.62
C GLN A 29 -2.58 -19.80 -5.80
N LEU A 30 -1.36 -19.33 -5.55
CA LEU A 30 -0.37 -19.06 -6.59
C LEU A 30 -0.04 -20.36 -7.36
N TYR A 31 0.33 -21.46 -6.69
CA TYR A 31 0.59 -22.71 -7.40
C TYR A 31 -0.62 -23.23 -8.20
N ALA A 32 -1.84 -23.01 -7.72
CA ALA A 32 -3.05 -23.34 -8.48
C ALA A 32 -3.17 -22.50 -9.76
N LEU A 33 -2.86 -21.20 -9.69
CA LEU A 33 -2.84 -20.31 -10.86
C LEU A 33 -1.73 -20.69 -11.85
N ASP A 34 -0.52 -20.97 -11.35
CA ASP A 34 0.62 -21.43 -12.15
C ASP A 34 0.27 -22.69 -12.95
N ARG A 35 -0.29 -23.70 -12.28
CA ARG A 35 -0.75 -24.95 -12.91
C ARG A 35 -1.86 -24.73 -13.93
N ALA A 36 -2.73 -23.76 -13.70
CA ALA A 36 -3.75 -23.36 -14.66
C ALA A 36 -3.20 -22.51 -15.82
N GLY A 37 -1.90 -22.20 -15.80
CA GLY A 37 -1.22 -21.34 -16.76
C GLY A 37 -1.64 -19.87 -16.66
N VAL A 38 -2.25 -19.43 -15.56
CA VAL A 38 -2.64 -18.04 -15.35
C VAL A 38 -1.45 -17.28 -14.79
N ARG A 39 -0.87 -16.39 -15.61
CA ARG A 39 0.42 -15.74 -15.30
C ARG A 39 0.27 -14.31 -14.80
N ASN A 40 -0.74 -13.58 -15.26
CA ASN A 40 -0.87 -12.15 -15.02
C ASN A 40 -1.62 -11.86 -13.71
N LEU A 41 -0.94 -11.20 -12.77
CA LEU A 41 -1.46 -10.95 -11.43
C LEU A 41 -1.46 -9.44 -11.13
N LEU A 42 -2.52 -8.95 -10.50
CA LEU A 42 -2.57 -7.61 -9.91
C LEU A 42 -2.67 -7.71 -8.38
N VAL A 43 -1.56 -7.46 -7.69
CA VAL A 43 -1.44 -7.65 -6.25
C VAL A 43 -1.92 -6.42 -5.48
N MET A 44 -2.79 -6.64 -4.48
CA MET A 44 -3.35 -5.57 -3.67
C MET A 44 -3.70 -6.02 -2.24
N THR A 45 -3.88 -5.06 -1.33
CA THR A 45 -4.18 -5.38 0.08
C THR A 45 -5.56 -6.04 0.21
N GLY A 46 -6.57 -5.47 -0.46
CA GLY A 46 -7.98 -5.84 -0.27
C GLY A 46 -8.67 -5.03 0.84
N ASP A 47 -10.00 -5.04 0.80
CA ASP A 47 -10.85 -4.33 1.75
C ASP A 47 -11.01 -5.09 3.07
N TYR A 48 -11.27 -4.35 4.14
CA TYR A 48 -11.54 -4.96 5.44
C TYR A 48 -12.90 -5.68 5.44
N PRO A 49 -13.01 -6.89 6.01
CA PRO A 49 -14.28 -7.61 6.04
C PRO A 49 -15.31 -6.90 6.91
N VAL A 50 -16.51 -6.70 6.36
CA VAL A 50 -17.61 -5.98 7.04
C VAL A 50 -18.77 -6.89 7.46
N SER A 51 -19.09 -7.91 6.66
CA SER A 51 -20.19 -8.87 6.86
C SER A 51 -19.85 -10.24 6.26
N GLY A 52 -20.61 -11.27 6.62
CA GLY A 52 -20.42 -12.66 6.23
C GLY A 52 -21.46 -13.60 6.86
N TYR A 53 -21.27 -14.92 6.69
CA TYR A 53 -22.14 -15.93 7.29
C TYR A 53 -22.16 -15.80 8.82
N MET A 54 -23.36 -15.59 9.38
CA MET A 54 -23.58 -15.35 10.81
C MET A 54 -22.79 -14.16 11.40
N GLY A 55 -22.42 -13.17 10.58
CA GLY A 55 -21.77 -11.94 11.01
C GLY A 55 -20.39 -11.71 10.39
N ARG A 56 -19.61 -10.81 11.00
CA ARG A 56 -18.30 -10.41 10.47
C ARG A 56 -17.26 -11.50 10.75
N PRO A 57 -16.52 -11.99 9.74
CA PRO A 57 -15.45 -12.96 9.97
C PRO A 57 -14.22 -12.30 10.63
N SER A 58 -13.31 -13.12 11.16
CA SER A 58 -12.01 -12.65 11.64
C SER A 58 -11.19 -12.06 10.48
N PRO A 59 -10.62 -10.85 10.62
CA PRO A 59 -9.77 -10.26 9.59
C PRO A 59 -8.41 -10.97 9.56
N VAL A 60 -8.05 -11.54 8.41
CA VAL A 60 -6.73 -12.18 8.21
C VAL A 60 -5.90 -11.41 7.19
N PHE A 61 -4.75 -10.92 7.63
CA PHE A 61 -3.76 -10.17 6.83
C PHE A 61 -2.35 -10.58 7.30
N ASP A 62 -1.93 -11.82 7.02
CA ASP A 62 -0.58 -12.30 7.39
C ASP A 62 0.50 -11.69 6.50
N LEU A 63 0.20 -11.57 5.21
CA LEU A 63 1.05 -10.91 4.21
C LEU A 63 0.44 -9.57 3.80
N ASP A 64 1.30 -8.61 3.47
CA ASP A 64 0.90 -7.39 2.77
C ASP A 64 1.35 -7.50 1.29
N PRO A 65 0.93 -6.58 0.40
CA PRO A 65 1.23 -6.70 -1.03
C PRO A 65 2.72 -6.78 -1.35
N ILE A 66 3.59 -6.19 -0.53
CA ILE A 66 5.04 -6.21 -0.75
C ILE A 66 5.56 -7.61 -0.45
N HIS A 67 5.11 -8.25 0.63
CA HIS A 67 5.44 -9.65 0.90
C HIS A 67 4.96 -10.59 -0.21
N VAL A 68 3.76 -10.37 -0.75
CA VAL A 68 3.23 -11.21 -1.84
C VAL A 68 4.04 -11.05 -3.12
N LEU A 69 4.48 -9.84 -3.45
CA LEU A 69 5.38 -9.59 -4.59
C LEU A 69 6.75 -10.27 -4.39
N GLN A 70 7.31 -10.21 -3.18
CA GLN A 70 8.53 -10.95 -2.85
C GLN A 70 8.33 -12.46 -3.01
N LEU A 71 7.23 -13.01 -2.48
CA LEU A 71 6.90 -14.42 -2.63
C LEU A 71 6.81 -14.83 -4.11
N ILE A 72 6.08 -14.06 -4.93
CA ILE A 72 5.98 -14.31 -6.37
C ILE A 72 7.36 -14.27 -7.03
N SER A 73 8.18 -13.28 -6.70
CA SER A 73 9.54 -13.16 -7.24
C SER A 73 10.42 -14.36 -6.88
N GLU A 74 10.33 -14.86 -5.66
CA GLU A 74 11.06 -16.05 -5.22
C GLU A 74 10.50 -17.34 -5.84
N MET A 75 9.18 -17.45 -6.01
CA MET A 75 8.56 -18.55 -6.75
C MET A 75 9.02 -18.60 -8.21
N ASN A 76 9.15 -17.45 -8.88
CA ASN A 76 9.71 -17.39 -10.24
C ASN A 76 11.19 -17.83 -10.31
N LYS A 77 11.95 -17.71 -9.21
CA LYS A 77 13.34 -18.21 -9.10
C LYS A 77 13.42 -19.69 -8.69
N GLY A 78 12.30 -20.28 -8.30
CA GLY A 78 12.19 -21.62 -7.73
C GLY A 78 12.36 -21.52 -6.21
N LEU A 79 11.24 -21.27 -5.53
CA LEU A 79 11.19 -20.98 -4.09
C LEU A 79 11.96 -22.01 -3.27
N GLU A 80 12.81 -21.53 -2.37
CA GLU A 80 13.58 -22.37 -1.45
C GLU A 80 13.17 -22.12 0.00
N TYR A 81 13.03 -23.20 0.77
CA TYR A 81 12.77 -23.11 2.20
C TYR A 81 13.30 -24.34 2.95
N PRO A 82 13.60 -24.22 4.26
CA PRO A 82 14.03 -25.35 5.07
C PRO A 82 12.95 -26.42 5.19
N GLY A 83 13.32 -27.68 4.95
CA GLY A 83 12.48 -28.85 5.18
C GLY A 83 13.18 -29.90 6.06
N PRO A 84 12.48 -31.01 6.40
CA PRO A 84 13.00 -32.02 7.31
C PRO A 84 14.30 -32.70 6.87
N LYS A 85 14.59 -32.72 5.56
CA LYS A 85 15.78 -33.37 4.97
C LYS A 85 16.73 -32.37 4.30
N GLY A 86 16.72 -31.11 4.72
CA GLY A 86 17.52 -30.02 4.12
C GLY A 86 16.66 -29.00 3.38
N ILE A 87 17.27 -28.22 2.49
CA ILE A 87 16.57 -27.21 1.71
C ILE A 87 15.66 -27.88 0.67
N ILE A 88 14.38 -27.54 0.70
CA ILE A 88 13.43 -27.90 -0.36
C ILE A 88 13.48 -26.81 -1.41
N ARG A 89 13.67 -27.20 -2.67
CA ARG A 89 13.58 -26.30 -3.82
C ARG A 89 12.38 -26.66 -4.67
N GLN A 90 11.51 -25.69 -4.91
CA GLN A 90 10.32 -25.85 -5.72
C GLN A 90 10.61 -25.60 -7.21
N GLN A 91 9.72 -26.08 -8.08
CA GLN A 91 9.76 -25.74 -9.50
C GLN A 91 9.57 -24.23 -9.68
N LYS A 92 10.28 -23.65 -10.66
CA LYS A 92 10.12 -22.25 -11.04
C LYS A 92 8.71 -22.00 -11.57
N CYS A 93 8.08 -20.94 -11.07
CA CYS A 93 6.87 -20.38 -11.65
C CYS A 93 7.21 -19.35 -12.74
N ASP A 94 6.18 -18.89 -13.45
CA ASP A 94 6.29 -17.87 -14.49
C ASP A 94 5.17 -16.83 -14.38
N PHE A 95 5.20 -16.03 -13.31
CA PHE A 95 4.23 -14.97 -13.08
C PHE A 95 4.69 -13.62 -13.63
N PHE A 96 3.74 -12.87 -14.18
CA PHE A 96 3.86 -11.44 -14.48
C PHE A 96 3.01 -10.64 -13.47
N ALA A 97 3.65 -10.11 -12.43
CA ALA A 97 2.94 -9.52 -11.30
C ALA A 97 3.05 -7.99 -11.26
N GLY A 98 1.91 -7.31 -11.23
CA GLY A 98 1.82 -5.87 -11.02
C GLY A 98 1.23 -5.50 -9.67
N ALA A 99 1.23 -4.21 -9.36
CA ALA A 99 0.71 -3.69 -8.09
C ALA A 99 -0.12 -2.41 -8.28
N VAL A 100 -0.93 -2.09 -7.27
CA VAL A 100 -1.79 -0.89 -7.29
C VAL A 100 -1.19 0.26 -6.49
N VAL A 101 -1.28 1.50 -6.97
CA VAL A 101 -0.99 2.73 -6.20
C VAL A 101 -2.24 3.60 -6.08
N SER A 102 -2.48 4.22 -4.92
CA SER A 102 -3.64 5.12 -4.71
C SER A 102 -3.18 6.58 -4.64
N PRO A 103 -3.06 7.30 -5.78
CA PRO A 103 -2.47 8.63 -5.78
C PRO A 103 -3.44 9.76 -5.38
N PHE A 104 -4.73 9.46 -5.20
CA PHE A 104 -5.73 10.46 -4.82
C PHE A 104 -5.82 10.56 -3.29
N LYS A 105 -4.88 11.31 -2.69
CA LYS A 105 -4.85 11.60 -1.25
C LYS A 105 -4.94 13.08 -0.93
N ALA A 106 -5.71 13.40 0.10
CA ALA A 106 -5.99 14.78 0.50
C ALA A 106 -4.84 15.41 1.30
N THR A 107 -4.04 14.62 2.02
CA THR A 107 -2.97 15.12 2.91
C THR A 107 -1.58 14.66 2.46
N GLU A 108 -0.54 15.44 2.77
CA GLU A 108 0.87 15.09 2.50
C GLU A 108 1.21 13.69 3.04
N ALA A 109 0.91 13.45 4.31
CA ALA A 109 1.26 12.21 5.00
C ALA A 109 0.62 10.97 4.35
N GLU A 110 -0.63 11.11 3.88
CA GLU A 110 -1.27 10.02 3.14
C GLU A 110 -0.65 9.82 1.76
N GLN A 111 -0.40 10.90 1.03
CA GLN A 111 0.18 10.85 -0.31
C GLN A 111 1.57 10.20 -0.28
N MET A 112 2.44 10.71 0.58
CA MET A 112 3.81 10.22 0.70
C MET A 112 3.85 8.78 1.21
N ALA A 113 2.96 8.37 2.11
CA ALA A 113 2.87 6.97 2.52
C ALA A 113 2.51 6.02 1.36
N GLN A 114 1.71 6.46 0.37
CA GLN A 114 1.43 5.66 -0.82
C GLN A 114 2.65 5.59 -1.75
N TYR A 115 3.37 6.69 -1.92
CA TYR A 115 4.57 6.76 -2.76
C TYR A 115 5.76 5.97 -2.17
N TYR A 116 5.98 6.04 -0.86
CA TYR A 116 6.96 5.20 -0.18
C TYR A 116 6.63 3.71 -0.30
N LYS A 117 5.34 3.36 -0.20
CA LYS A 117 4.89 1.97 -0.44
C LYS A 117 5.05 1.56 -1.90
N LEU A 118 4.83 2.47 -2.85
CA LEU A 118 5.01 2.22 -4.28
C LEU A 118 6.45 1.82 -4.58
N LYS A 119 7.44 2.55 -4.07
CA LYS A 119 8.85 2.18 -4.24
C LYS A 119 9.13 0.77 -3.73
N LYS A 120 8.68 0.44 -2.51
CA LYS A 120 8.84 -0.91 -1.95
C LYS A 120 8.16 -2.00 -2.79
N LYS A 121 7.04 -1.71 -3.44
CA LYS A 121 6.37 -2.66 -4.36
C LYS A 121 7.23 -2.93 -5.60
N ILE A 122 7.83 -1.89 -6.17
CA ILE A 122 8.73 -2.01 -7.32
C ILE A 122 9.98 -2.81 -6.92
N GLU A 123 10.60 -2.46 -5.78
CA GLU A 123 11.74 -3.20 -5.22
C GLU A 123 11.42 -4.67 -4.91
N ALA A 124 10.19 -4.97 -4.50
CA ALA A 124 9.71 -6.34 -4.26
C ALA A 124 9.41 -7.14 -5.54
N GLY A 125 9.54 -6.54 -6.73
CA GLY A 125 9.39 -7.22 -8.00
C GLY A 125 8.09 -6.93 -8.75
N ALA A 126 7.36 -5.86 -8.43
CA ALA A 126 6.25 -5.43 -9.30
C ALA A 126 6.76 -5.04 -10.70
N GLN A 127 6.22 -5.67 -11.73
CA GLN A 127 6.60 -5.49 -13.13
C GLN A 127 5.74 -4.45 -13.86
N PHE A 128 4.60 -4.06 -13.30
CA PHE A 128 3.79 -2.93 -13.77
C PHE A 128 2.96 -2.35 -12.62
N ILE A 129 2.51 -1.11 -12.78
CA ILE A 129 1.73 -0.38 -11.77
C ILE A 129 0.39 0.05 -12.36
N VAL A 130 -0.69 -0.18 -11.62
CA VAL A 130 -2.03 0.34 -11.95
C VAL A 130 -2.42 1.41 -10.94
N THR A 131 -2.86 2.58 -11.39
CA THR A 131 -3.37 3.61 -10.49
C THR A 131 -4.76 3.26 -9.97
N GLN A 132 -5.11 3.70 -8.76
CA GLN A 132 -6.48 3.62 -8.26
C GLN A 132 -7.35 4.69 -8.94
N LEU A 133 -8.67 4.58 -8.81
CA LEU A 133 -9.61 5.50 -9.44
C LEU A 133 -9.63 6.90 -8.81
N GLY A 134 -9.62 7.89 -9.69
CA GLY A 134 -9.90 9.29 -9.42
C GLY A 134 -9.97 10.08 -10.72
N TYR A 135 -10.43 11.33 -10.64
CA TYR A 135 -10.80 12.13 -11.82
C TYR A 135 -10.09 13.48 -11.87
N ASP A 136 -9.02 13.62 -11.11
CA ASP A 136 -8.18 14.81 -11.10
C ASP A 136 -6.94 14.58 -11.96
N ALA A 137 -6.88 15.26 -13.11
CA ALA A 137 -5.77 15.14 -14.06
C ALA A 137 -4.42 15.52 -13.43
N ARG A 138 -4.41 16.47 -12.50
CA ARG A 138 -3.18 16.90 -11.83
C ARG A 138 -2.65 15.81 -10.90
N LYS A 139 -3.51 15.04 -10.23
CA LYS A 139 -3.11 13.87 -9.43
C LYS A 139 -2.61 12.69 -10.27
N ILE A 140 -3.21 12.49 -11.45
CA ILE A 140 -2.73 11.49 -12.40
C ILE A 140 -1.32 11.85 -12.88
N HIS A 141 -1.13 13.11 -13.30
CA HIS A 141 0.18 13.62 -13.73
C HIS A 141 1.22 13.60 -12.59
N GLU A 142 0.82 13.88 -11.34
CA GLU A 142 1.69 13.81 -10.16
C GLU A 142 2.30 12.41 -10.02
N THR A 143 1.51 11.35 -10.24
CA THR A 143 1.99 9.97 -10.17
C THR A 143 3.04 9.68 -11.24
N PHE A 144 2.80 10.14 -12.47
CA PHE A 144 3.72 9.98 -13.58
C PHE A 144 5.06 10.69 -13.32
N LEU A 145 5.02 11.96 -12.87
CA LEU A 145 6.22 12.70 -12.52
C LEU A 145 6.97 12.07 -11.35
N PHE A 146 6.26 11.56 -10.34
CA PHE A 146 6.88 10.87 -9.21
C PHE A 146 7.64 9.60 -9.68
N MET A 147 7.03 8.82 -10.57
CA MET A 147 7.68 7.65 -11.19
C MET A 147 8.93 8.05 -11.97
N LYS A 148 8.82 9.08 -12.80
CA LYS A 148 9.94 9.63 -13.62
C LYS A 148 11.09 10.12 -12.75
N GLN A 149 10.80 10.96 -11.75
CA GLN A 149 11.82 11.54 -10.86
C GLN A 149 12.50 10.48 -9.97
N SER A 150 11.78 9.41 -9.63
CA SER A 150 12.33 8.30 -8.86
C SER A 150 13.16 7.32 -9.71
N GLY A 151 13.23 7.52 -11.03
CA GLY A 151 13.99 6.68 -11.96
C GLY A 151 13.38 5.29 -12.18
N PHE A 152 12.07 5.13 -11.97
CA PHE A 152 11.40 3.84 -12.16
C PHE A 152 11.03 3.61 -13.63
N ASN A 153 11.44 2.46 -14.17
CA ASN A 153 11.21 2.07 -15.56
C ASN A 153 10.08 1.03 -15.74
N VAL A 154 9.29 0.77 -14.70
CA VAL A 154 8.17 -0.19 -14.80
C VAL A 154 6.97 0.47 -15.48
N PRO A 155 6.26 -0.23 -16.39
CA PRO A 155 5.06 0.29 -17.03
C PRO A 155 4.01 0.78 -16.02
N ILE A 156 3.44 1.96 -16.29
CA ILE A 156 2.32 2.50 -15.53
C ILE A 156 1.04 2.51 -16.39
N VAL A 157 -0.04 2.01 -15.80
CA VAL A 157 -1.35 1.85 -16.42
C VAL A 157 -2.38 2.69 -15.65
N GLY A 158 -3.09 3.55 -16.36
CA GLY A 158 -4.11 4.41 -15.77
C GLY A 158 -5.45 3.71 -15.67
N ASN A 159 -6.10 3.73 -14.51
CA ASN A 159 -7.40 3.09 -14.32
C ASN A 159 -8.55 4.05 -14.64
N ILE A 160 -9.40 3.66 -15.59
CA ILE A 160 -10.55 4.40 -16.09
C ILE A 160 -11.81 3.63 -15.72
N TYR A 161 -12.76 4.32 -15.10
CA TYR A 161 -14.02 3.71 -14.72
C TYR A 161 -15.20 4.37 -15.45
N ILE A 162 -16.02 3.56 -16.11
CA ILE A 162 -17.27 4.01 -16.72
C ILE A 162 -18.26 4.25 -15.58
N LEU A 163 -18.30 5.50 -15.09
CA LEU A 163 -18.86 5.83 -13.78
C LEU A 163 -20.35 6.16 -13.81
N PRO A 164 -21.26 5.27 -13.37
CA PRO A 164 -22.66 5.61 -13.13
C PRO A 164 -22.83 6.37 -11.81
N TYR A 165 -23.93 7.11 -11.68
CA TYR A 165 -24.28 7.87 -10.48
C TYR A 165 -24.22 7.05 -9.18
N GLY A 166 -24.76 5.82 -9.16
CA GLY A 166 -24.77 5.00 -7.94
C GLY A 166 -23.37 4.68 -7.42
N ALA A 167 -22.42 4.38 -8.33
CA ALA A 167 -21.02 4.17 -7.97
C ALA A 167 -20.36 5.50 -7.56
N ALA A 168 -20.61 6.58 -8.29
CA ALA A 168 -20.11 7.92 -7.98
C ALA A 168 -20.48 8.37 -6.57
N ASN A 169 -21.77 8.27 -6.22
CA ASN A 169 -22.29 8.59 -4.90
C ASN A 169 -21.65 7.74 -3.80
N LYS A 170 -21.44 6.43 -4.06
CA LYS A 170 -20.77 5.54 -3.11
C LYS A 170 -19.29 5.89 -2.90
N MET A 171 -18.57 6.27 -3.96
CA MET A 171 -17.18 6.71 -3.88
C MET A 171 -17.05 8.05 -3.15
N ASN A 172 -17.92 9.02 -3.48
CA ASN A 172 -17.93 10.35 -2.88
C ASN A 172 -18.12 10.30 -1.34
N ARG A 173 -19.04 9.46 -0.84
CA ARG A 173 -19.22 9.24 0.60
C ARG A 173 -18.20 8.28 1.24
N ASN A 174 -17.09 7.98 0.55
CA ASN A 174 -16.05 7.04 0.98
C ASN A 174 -16.56 5.61 1.32
N GLY A 175 -17.64 5.17 0.66
CA GLY A 175 -18.19 3.81 0.79
C GLY A 175 -17.44 2.76 -0.04
N LEU A 176 -16.50 3.19 -0.88
CA LEU A 176 -15.54 2.34 -1.63
C LEU A 176 -14.13 2.88 -1.37
N PRO A 177 -13.48 2.49 -0.25
CA PRO A 177 -12.24 3.10 0.20
C PRO A 177 -11.15 3.16 -0.88
N GLY A 178 -10.49 4.31 -0.99
CA GLY A 178 -9.38 4.53 -1.92
C GLY A 178 -9.79 5.01 -3.32
N ASN A 179 -11.08 5.02 -3.66
CA ASN A 179 -11.60 5.59 -4.91
C ASN A 179 -12.19 6.97 -4.63
N VAL A 180 -11.81 7.99 -5.41
CA VAL A 180 -12.17 9.38 -5.13
C VAL A 180 -13.10 9.94 -6.20
N VAL A 181 -14.27 10.41 -5.76
CA VAL A 181 -15.20 11.24 -6.53
C VAL A 181 -15.48 12.48 -5.69
N THR A 182 -15.15 13.66 -6.19
CA THR A 182 -15.38 14.93 -5.47
C THR A 182 -16.83 15.37 -5.56
N ASP A 183 -17.23 16.29 -4.69
CA ASP A 183 -18.60 16.83 -4.69
C ASP A 183 -18.94 17.50 -6.03
N LYS A 184 -17.97 18.21 -6.63
CA LYS A 184 -18.08 18.81 -7.97
C LYS A 184 -18.38 17.76 -9.03
N LEU A 185 -17.62 16.66 -9.08
CA LEU A 185 -17.87 15.58 -10.05
C LEU A 185 -19.21 14.88 -9.80
N LEU A 186 -19.58 14.65 -8.53
CA LEU A 186 -20.85 14.04 -8.22
C LEU A 186 -22.02 14.90 -8.70
N ALA A 187 -21.94 16.22 -8.51
CA ALA A 187 -22.95 17.17 -9.00
C ALA A 187 -23.09 17.13 -10.53
N ASP A 188 -21.98 17.09 -11.27
CA ASP A 188 -22.01 16.96 -12.73
C ASP A 188 -22.70 15.66 -13.16
N ILE A 189 -22.35 14.53 -12.53
CA ILE A 189 -22.97 13.22 -12.82
C ILE A 189 -24.46 13.21 -12.42
N ASP A 190 -24.83 13.92 -11.36
CA ASP A 190 -26.23 14.05 -10.92
C ASP A 190 -27.07 14.80 -11.95
N GLN A 191 -26.51 15.83 -12.58
CA GLN A 191 -27.16 16.56 -13.68
C GLN A 191 -27.31 15.67 -14.92
N GLU A 192 -26.23 15.00 -15.33
CA GLU A 192 -26.21 14.13 -16.51
C GLU A 192 -27.24 13.00 -16.45
N ARG A 193 -27.58 12.51 -15.26
CA ARG A 193 -28.58 11.43 -15.11
C ARG A 193 -29.99 11.87 -15.54
N ASN A 194 -30.24 13.17 -15.63
CA ASN A 194 -31.52 13.73 -16.05
C ASN A 194 -31.64 13.85 -17.58
N ASN A 195 -30.56 13.54 -18.32
CA ASN A 195 -30.61 13.45 -19.77
C ASN A 195 -31.49 12.28 -20.22
N SER A 196 -31.99 12.33 -21.47
CA SER A 196 -32.85 11.29 -22.04
C SER A 196 -32.23 9.89 -22.02
N ASP A 197 -30.90 9.82 -22.15
CA ASP A 197 -30.11 8.58 -22.11
C ASP A 197 -29.62 8.21 -20.69
N LYS A 198 -30.04 8.94 -19.67
CA LYS A 198 -29.60 8.79 -18.27
C LYS A 198 -28.08 8.90 -18.09
N GLY A 199 -27.43 9.75 -18.89
CA GLY A 199 -26.00 10.08 -18.78
C GLY A 199 -25.07 9.01 -19.36
N VAL A 200 -25.56 8.13 -20.24
CA VAL A 200 -24.75 7.08 -20.90
C VAL A 200 -23.65 7.70 -21.77
N GLN A 201 -24.01 8.61 -22.66
CA GLN A 201 -23.08 9.26 -23.59
C GLN A 201 -22.09 10.14 -22.82
N ALA A 202 -22.55 10.84 -21.79
CA ALA A 202 -21.70 11.69 -20.96
C ALA A 202 -20.58 10.90 -20.26
N ARG A 203 -20.89 9.73 -19.66
CA ARG A 203 -19.85 8.89 -19.02
C ARG A 203 -18.93 8.18 -20.02
N ILE A 204 -19.42 7.82 -21.21
CA ILE A 204 -18.57 7.30 -22.30
C ILE A 204 -17.58 8.37 -22.75
N LEU A 205 -18.07 9.58 -23.05
CA LEU A 205 -17.24 10.71 -23.44
C LEU A 205 -16.25 11.10 -22.34
N ARG A 206 -16.65 11.08 -21.06
CA ARG A 206 -15.73 11.28 -19.93
C ARG A 206 -14.62 10.21 -19.93
N ALA A 207 -14.96 8.94 -20.07
CA ALA A 207 -13.95 7.88 -20.12
C ALA A 207 -13.00 8.03 -21.33
N ALA A 208 -13.52 8.41 -22.50
CA ALA A 208 -12.73 8.67 -23.70
C ALA A 208 -11.77 9.88 -23.54
N ARG A 209 -12.23 10.97 -22.92
CA ARG A 209 -11.34 12.11 -22.63
C ARG A 209 -10.25 11.72 -21.62
N MET A 210 -10.58 10.93 -20.60
CA MET A 210 -9.59 10.42 -19.65
C MET A 210 -8.57 9.50 -20.33
N TYR A 211 -9.01 8.65 -21.26
CA TYR A 211 -8.13 7.84 -22.11
C TYR A 211 -7.10 8.71 -22.83
N ALA A 212 -7.58 9.75 -23.54
CA ALA A 212 -6.73 10.66 -24.28
C ALA A 212 -5.70 11.36 -23.38
N ILE A 213 -6.11 11.83 -22.20
CA ILE A 213 -5.23 12.48 -21.22
C ILE A 213 -4.17 11.51 -20.70
N ILE A 214 -4.56 10.31 -20.27
CA ILE A 214 -3.63 9.30 -19.74
C ILE A 214 -2.58 8.92 -20.80
N LYS A 215 -3.02 8.71 -22.04
CA LYS A 215 -2.12 8.44 -23.18
C LYS A 215 -1.20 9.61 -23.44
N GLY A 216 -1.74 10.84 -23.47
CA GLY A 216 -0.97 12.06 -23.71
C GLY A 216 0.06 12.40 -22.64
N ILE A 217 -0.22 12.09 -21.37
CA ILE A 217 0.75 12.21 -20.27
C ILE A 217 1.93 11.24 -20.44
N GLY A 218 1.73 10.11 -21.11
CA GLY A 218 2.77 9.11 -21.37
C GLY A 218 2.64 7.80 -20.59
N PHE A 219 1.45 7.48 -20.07
CA PHE A 219 1.21 6.16 -19.50
C PHE A 219 1.30 5.07 -20.57
N ASN A 220 1.71 3.86 -20.19
CA ASN A 220 1.91 2.75 -21.11
C ASN A 220 0.60 2.04 -21.52
N GLY A 221 -0.50 2.33 -20.83
CA GLY A 221 -1.81 1.77 -21.15
C GLY A 221 -2.90 2.25 -20.21
N VAL A 222 -4.10 1.75 -20.44
CA VAL A 222 -5.29 2.00 -19.62
C VAL A 222 -5.93 0.69 -19.16
N HIS A 223 -6.51 0.70 -17.97
CA HIS A 223 -7.38 -0.36 -17.47
C HIS A 223 -8.81 0.21 -17.44
N ILE A 224 -9.69 -0.24 -18.34
CA ILE A 224 -11.07 0.23 -18.42
C ILE A 224 -12.00 -0.74 -17.69
N GLY A 225 -12.77 -0.24 -16.73
CA GLY A 225 -13.71 -1.05 -15.94
C GLY A 225 -15.05 -0.35 -15.68
N GLY A 226 -16.03 -1.11 -15.22
CA GLY A 226 -17.36 -0.61 -14.86
C GLY A 226 -18.31 -1.75 -14.48
N HIS A 227 -19.44 -1.42 -13.85
CA HIS A 227 -20.50 -2.42 -13.62
C HIS A 227 -21.37 -2.56 -14.87
N ASN A 228 -21.65 -3.81 -15.28
CA ASN A 228 -22.51 -4.15 -16.42
C ASN A 228 -22.12 -3.41 -17.72
N ILE A 229 -20.81 -3.29 -17.96
CA ILE A 229 -20.29 -2.68 -19.18
C ILE A 229 -20.47 -3.63 -20.35
N LYS A 230 -20.79 -3.08 -21.52
CA LYS A 230 -20.87 -3.84 -22.77
C LYS A 230 -19.59 -3.65 -23.58
N TYR A 231 -19.29 -4.63 -24.44
CA TYR A 231 -18.12 -4.58 -25.31
C TYR A 231 -18.10 -3.32 -26.18
N GLU A 232 -19.25 -2.96 -26.76
CA GLU A 232 -19.39 -1.82 -27.67
C GLU A 232 -19.10 -0.48 -26.96
N GLN A 233 -19.36 -0.41 -25.64
CA GLN A 233 -19.04 0.79 -24.85
C GLN A 233 -17.53 0.95 -24.69
N VAL A 234 -16.80 -0.15 -24.52
CA VAL A 234 -15.34 -0.13 -24.39
C VAL A 234 -14.71 0.22 -25.73
N GLU A 235 -15.20 -0.37 -26.83
CA GLU A 235 -14.76 -0.04 -28.18
C GLU A 235 -14.99 1.45 -28.49
N GLU A 236 -16.15 1.99 -28.16
CA GLU A 236 -16.46 3.40 -28.38
C GLU A 236 -15.57 4.34 -27.57
N ILE A 237 -15.26 3.99 -26.31
CA ILE A 237 -14.32 4.75 -25.49
C ILE A 237 -12.93 4.79 -26.13
N ILE A 238 -12.44 3.65 -26.64
CA ILE A 238 -11.13 3.57 -27.29
C ILE A 238 -11.15 4.39 -28.58
N ARG A 239 -12.16 4.21 -29.43
CA ARG A 239 -12.30 4.91 -30.70
C ARG A 239 -12.35 6.43 -30.52
N GLN A 240 -13.20 6.92 -29.61
CA GLN A 240 -13.25 8.36 -29.29
C GLN A 240 -11.97 8.83 -28.61
N GLY A 241 -11.41 8.04 -27.70
CA GLY A 241 -10.19 8.37 -26.97
C GLY A 241 -8.98 8.55 -27.90
N GLU A 242 -8.84 7.69 -28.90
CA GLU A 242 -7.82 7.80 -29.94
C GLU A 242 -8.01 9.04 -30.81
N ALA A 243 -9.25 9.34 -31.21
CA ALA A 243 -9.56 10.55 -31.97
C ALA A 243 -9.26 11.84 -31.18
N LEU A 244 -9.43 11.81 -29.86
CA LEU A 244 -9.19 12.94 -28.96
C LEU A 244 -7.72 13.06 -28.51
N ALA A 245 -6.91 12.00 -28.68
CA ALA A 245 -5.54 11.95 -28.17
C ALA A 245 -4.62 13.07 -28.72
N PRO A 246 -4.68 13.50 -29.99
CA PRO A 246 -3.83 14.58 -30.49
C PRO A 246 -4.04 15.94 -29.79
N GLN A 247 -5.22 16.16 -29.21
CA GLN A 247 -5.62 17.41 -28.54
C GLN A 247 -5.82 17.21 -27.03
N TRP A 248 -5.16 16.21 -26.44
CA TRP A 248 -5.39 15.80 -25.05
C TRP A 248 -5.18 16.92 -24.03
N THR A 249 -4.27 17.87 -24.31
CA THR A 249 -3.98 19.01 -23.42
C THR A 249 -5.21 19.91 -23.25
N GLU A 250 -6.02 20.09 -24.29
CA GLU A 250 -7.26 20.87 -24.21
C GLU A 250 -8.32 20.19 -23.34
N LEU A 251 -8.19 18.88 -23.12
CA LEU A 251 -9.15 18.10 -22.36
C LEU A 251 -8.92 18.19 -20.84
N ILE A 252 -7.75 18.67 -20.41
CA ILE A 252 -7.37 18.77 -18.99
C ILE A 252 -8.41 19.57 -18.19
N LYS A 253 -8.99 20.62 -18.78
CA LYS A 253 -10.05 21.45 -18.17
C LYS A 253 -11.30 20.66 -17.74
N TYR A 254 -11.55 19.49 -18.35
CA TYR A 254 -12.70 18.63 -17.99
C TYR A 254 -12.40 17.71 -16.79
N PHE A 255 -11.17 17.69 -16.27
CA PHE A 255 -10.75 16.87 -15.13
C PHE A 255 -10.12 17.71 -14.03
N ASP A 256 -10.61 18.94 -13.89
CA ASP A 256 -10.34 19.81 -12.74
C ASP A 256 -11.33 19.47 -11.60
N TYR A 257 -11.07 18.36 -10.93
CA TYR A 257 -11.85 17.88 -9.79
C TYR A 257 -10.98 17.77 -8.53
N PRO A 258 -10.41 18.89 -8.04
CA PRO A 258 -9.51 18.85 -6.89
C PRO A 258 -10.26 18.42 -5.63
N MET A 259 -9.61 17.61 -4.80
CA MET A 259 -10.10 17.36 -3.45
C MET A 259 -10.07 18.66 -2.64
N LYS A 260 -11.07 18.86 -1.76
CA LYS A 260 -11.11 20.00 -0.85
C LYS A 260 -9.86 20.00 0.03
N ASN A 261 -9.09 21.09 0.01
CA ASN A 261 -7.79 21.22 0.67
C ASN A 261 -6.80 20.10 0.27
N GLY A 262 -6.89 19.62 -0.97
CA GLY A 262 -6.04 18.55 -1.47
C GLY A 262 -4.58 18.96 -1.54
N PHE A 263 -3.73 18.13 -0.95
CA PHE A 263 -2.28 18.21 -1.09
C PHE A 263 -1.85 17.83 -2.51
N TYR A 264 -0.85 18.50 -3.08
CA TYR A 264 -0.19 18.11 -4.32
C TYR A 264 1.32 18.16 -4.14
N TYR A 265 2.02 17.12 -4.56
CA TYR A 265 3.47 16.98 -4.35
C TYR A 265 4.31 17.91 -5.22
N PHE A 266 3.81 18.27 -6.40
CA PHE A 266 4.49 19.15 -7.35
C PHE A 266 3.82 20.52 -7.47
N GLU A 267 4.60 21.56 -7.77
CA GLU A 267 4.08 22.90 -8.02
C GLU A 267 3.06 22.92 -9.17
N PHE A 268 2.04 23.77 -9.05
CA PHE A 268 1.05 23.96 -10.11
C PHE A 268 1.64 24.72 -11.29
N ASP A 269 1.31 24.29 -12.50
CA ASP A 269 1.61 25.02 -13.73
C ASP A 269 0.32 25.64 -14.29
N PRO A 270 0.13 26.97 -14.18
CA PRO A 270 -1.07 27.64 -14.68
C PRO A 270 -1.18 27.62 -16.21
N LYS A 271 -0.08 27.36 -16.94
CA LYS A 271 -0.11 27.31 -18.41
C LYS A 271 -0.72 26.03 -18.94
N THR A 272 -0.45 24.91 -18.26
CA THR A 272 -0.89 23.57 -18.69
C THR A 272 -2.09 23.07 -17.89
N GLY A 273 -2.36 23.64 -16.72
CA GLY A 273 -3.35 23.11 -15.77
C GLY A 273 -2.86 21.86 -15.02
N LEU A 274 -1.58 21.49 -15.15
CA LEU A 274 -0.99 20.31 -14.53
C LEU A 274 0.09 20.70 -13.51
N ASN A 275 1.14 19.89 -13.42
CA ASN A 275 2.25 20.06 -12.48
C ASN A 275 3.51 20.48 -13.24
N LYS A 276 4.36 21.27 -12.59
CA LYS A 276 5.77 21.39 -12.96
C LYS A 276 6.55 20.17 -12.46
N GLU A 277 7.76 19.94 -12.98
CA GLU A 277 8.65 18.89 -12.47
C GLU A 277 9.32 19.23 -11.12
N LYS A 278 8.99 20.38 -10.52
CA LYS A 278 9.52 20.83 -9.24
C LYS A 278 8.61 20.42 -8.08
N PRO A 279 9.09 19.58 -7.14
CA PRO A 279 8.35 19.30 -5.90
C PRO A 279 8.13 20.57 -5.08
N ILE A 280 7.04 20.62 -4.34
CA ILE A 280 6.81 21.71 -3.38
C ILE A 280 7.75 21.57 -2.17
N ASP A 281 7.98 22.67 -1.48
CA ASP A 281 8.76 22.66 -0.25
C ASP A 281 8.05 21.82 0.85
N PRO A 282 8.81 21.11 1.69
CA PRO A 282 8.28 20.34 2.81
C PRO A 282 7.34 21.17 3.69
N GLN A 283 6.08 20.71 3.88
CA GLN A 283 5.14 21.38 4.77
C GLN A 283 5.23 20.81 6.20
N THR A 284 4.84 21.62 7.18
CA THR A 284 4.61 21.13 8.55
C THR A 284 3.33 20.30 8.57
N VAL A 285 3.47 19.00 8.83
CA VAL A 285 2.30 18.10 8.95
C VAL A 285 1.76 18.14 10.37
N GLU A 286 0.61 18.78 10.54
CA GLU A 286 -0.17 18.70 11.78
C GLU A 286 -0.95 17.37 11.82
N THR A 287 -0.82 16.64 12.92
CA THR A 287 -1.70 15.51 13.23
C THR A 287 -2.73 15.91 14.26
N ALA A 288 -4.00 15.59 14.02
CA ALA A 288 -5.02 15.60 15.07
C ALA A 288 -4.63 14.60 16.19
N GLY A 289 -4.12 15.10 17.31
CA GLY A 289 -3.76 14.26 18.46
C GLY A 289 -2.86 14.97 19.48
N LYS A 290 -2.81 14.43 20.70
CA LYS A 290 -1.94 14.93 21.78
C LYS A 290 -0.47 14.82 21.38
N PRO A 291 0.42 15.75 21.80
CA PRO A 291 1.86 15.59 21.64
C PRO A 291 2.30 14.27 22.27
N GLU A 292 2.86 13.39 21.44
CA GLU A 292 3.24 12.04 21.87
C GLU A 292 4.59 12.06 22.60
N ILE A 293 4.55 12.43 23.88
CA ILE A 293 5.71 12.48 24.80
C ILE A 293 6.54 11.19 24.75
N PHE A 294 5.88 10.04 24.56
CA PHE A 294 6.53 8.73 24.53
C PHE A 294 7.39 8.48 23.27
N TYR A 295 7.20 9.19 22.16
CA TYR A 295 8.01 8.95 20.96
C TYR A 295 9.48 9.35 21.17
N GLY A 296 9.73 10.54 21.70
CA GLY A 296 11.09 11.01 22.01
C GLY A 296 11.77 10.12 23.05
N ILE A 297 11.03 9.74 24.09
CA ILE A 297 11.51 8.80 25.12
C ILE A 297 11.86 7.45 24.51
N SER A 298 10.97 6.88 23.69
CA SER A 298 11.20 5.57 23.04
C SER A 298 12.42 5.59 22.13
N ARG A 299 12.63 6.68 21.37
CA ARG A 299 13.84 6.87 20.55
C ARG A 299 15.11 6.91 21.39
N PHE A 300 15.08 7.67 22.49
CA PHE A 300 16.22 7.76 23.40
C PHE A 300 16.57 6.39 24.00
N PHE A 301 15.59 5.66 24.51
CA PHE A 301 15.79 4.30 25.02
C PHE A 301 16.29 3.33 23.95
N HIS A 302 15.79 3.44 22.71
CA HIS A 302 16.27 2.62 21.61
C HIS A 302 17.74 2.89 21.28
N MET A 303 18.13 4.16 21.15
CA MET A 303 19.53 4.55 20.94
C MET A 303 20.41 4.01 22.06
N LEU A 304 19.97 4.10 23.32
CA LEU A 304 20.75 3.64 24.46
C LEU A 304 20.92 2.11 24.47
N MET A 305 19.83 1.36 24.27
CA MET A 305 19.77 -0.09 24.54
C MET A 305 19.94 -0.97 23.29
N PHE A 306 19.42 -0.56 22.13
CA PHE A 306 19.28 -1.42 20.95
C PHE A 306 20.24 -1.08 19.80
N GLU A 307 21.00 0.01 19.89
CA GLU A 307 21.99 0.40 18.88
C GLU A 307 23.37 -0.21 19.16
N PRO A 308 23.95 -1.01 18.24
CA PRO A 308 25.27 -1.59 18.40
C PRO A 308 26.35 -0.51 18.64
N GLY A 309 27.31 -0.82 19.51
CA GLY A 309 28.40 0.11 19.86
C GLY A 309 28.09 1.06 21.02
N LYS A 310 26.86 1.09 21.55
CA LYS A 310 26.52 1.80 22.79
C LYS A 310 26.77 0.92 24.01
N LYS A 311 27.20 1.52 25.13
CA LYS A 311 27.60 0.78 26.35
C LYS A 311 26.51 -0.14 26.89
N LEU A 312 25.24 0.28 26.82
CA LEU A 312 24.14 -0.51 27.37
C LEU A 312 23.71 -1.65 26.45
N TYR A 313 23.97 -1.58 25.14
CA TYR A 313 23.71 -2.69 24.21
C TYR A 313 24.46 -3.95 24.62
N GLY A 314 25.77 -3.84 24.89
CA GLY A 314 26.58 -4.98 25.30
C GLY A 314 26.12 -5.60 26.63
N ILE A 315 25.73 -4.75 27.58
CA ILE A 315 25.19 -5.18 28.88
C ILE A 315 23.86 -5.93 28.68
N MET A 316 22.93 -5.37 27.92
CA MET A 316 21.64 -5.99 27.64
C MET A 316 21.78 -7.29 26.86
N LYS A 317 22.74 -7.37 25.92
CA LYS A 317 23.06 -8.62 25.20
C LYS A 317 23.57 -9.70 26.15
N ALA A 318 24.48 -9.37 27.06
CA ALA A 318 25.00 -10.30 28.06
C ALA A 318 23.92 -10.77 29.06
N ILE A 319 23.07 -9.85 29.53
CA ILE A 319 21.93 -10.16 30.41
C ILE A 319 20.94 -11.08 29.68
N SER A 320 20.58 -10.75 28.44
CA SER A 320 19.65 -11.54 27.63
C SER A 320 20.16 -12.95 27.40
N GLY A 321 21.46 -13.12 27.15
CA GLY A 321 22.10 -14.43 27.01
C GLY A 321 22.03 -15.29 28.28
N LYS A 322 22.09 -14.69 29.48
CA LYS A 322 21.93 -15.41 30.75
C LYS A 322 20.48 -15.72 31.11
N ILE A 323 19.55 -14.85 30.71
CA ILE A 323 18.12 -15.01 31.00
C ILE A 323 17.50 -16.08 30.09
N ALA A 324 17.92 -16.14 28.82
CA ALA A 324 17.40 -17.10 27.85
C ALA A 324 17.61 -18.56 28.32
N GLY A 325 16.55 -19.36 28.27
CA GLY A 325 16.49 -20.73 28.76
C GLY A 325 16.47 -20.89 30.28
N SER A 326 16.57 -19.79 31.04
CA SER A 326 16.56 -19.82 32.51
C SER A 326 15.15 -19.71 33.08
N LYS A 327 15.02 -19.99 34.39
CA LYS A 327 13.75 -19.78 35.13
C LYS A 327 13.29 -18.30 35.14
N LEU A 328 14.19 -17.35 34.87
CA LEU A 328 13.89 -15.92 34.84
C LEU A 328 13.29 -15.44 33.51
N GLU A 329 13.37 -16.24 32.43
CA GLU A 329 12.87 -15.87 31.10
C GLU A 329 11.40 -15.45 31.12
N ASN A 330 10.55 -16.26 31.77
CA ASN A 330 9.12 -15.99 31.88
C ASN A 330 8.82 -14.70 32.66
N ILE A 331 9.64 -14.37 33.66
CA ILE A 331 9.47 -13.13 34.45
C ILE A 331 9.86 -11.94 33.59
N PHE A 332 11.00 -12.02 32.89
CA PHE A 332 11.47 -10.98 31.99
C PHE A 332 10.47 -10.70 30.87
N HIS A 333 9.97 -11.76 30.22
CA HIS A 333 8.96 -11.66 29.18
C HIS A 333 7.66 -11.01 29.68
N LYS A 334 7.14 -11.43 30.84
CA LYS A 334 5.93 -10.81 31.43
C LYS A 334 6.12 -9.32 31.72
N LEU A 335 7.29 -8.93 32.23
CA LEU A 335 7.61 -7.52 32.48
C LEU A 335 7.67 -6.73 31.17
N GLU A 336 8.40 -7.24 30.17
CA GLU A 336 8.45 -6.61 28.83
C GLU A 336 7.03 -6.47 28.25
N TYR A 337 6.26 -7.55 28.26
CA TYR A 337 4.91 -7.58 27.69
C TYR A 337 4.01 -6.55 28.38
N LEU A 338 3.99 -6.50 29.73
CA LEU A 338 3.21 -5.52 30.48
C LEU A 338 3.61 -4.08 30.12
N THR A 339 4.91 -3.78 30.10
CA THR A 339 5.41 -2.45 29.71
C THR A 339 4.99 -2.10 28.28
N LYS A 340 5.12 -3.03 27.34
CA LYS A 340 4.76 -2.77 25.93
C LYS A 340 3.25 -2.73 25.69
N VAL A 341 2.43 -3.43 26.47
CA VAL A 341 0.96 -3.28 26.44
C VAL A 341 0.59 -1.87 26.85
N LEU A 342 1.13 -1.39 27.98
CA LEU A 342 0.83 -0.06 28.51
C LEU A 342 1.24 1.08 27.56
N ILE A 343 2.39 0.95 26.90
CA ILE A 343 2.94 2.04 26.07
C ILE A 343 2.51 1.93 24.60
N PHE A 344 2.46 0.72 24.04
CA PHE A 344 2.31 0.51 22.59
C PHE A 344 1.09 -0.33 22.19
N ASN A 345 0.29 -0.78 23.16
CA ASN A 345 -0.78 -1.77 22.96
C ASN A 345 -0.24 -3.07 22.33
N CYS A 346 0.84 -3.62 22.85
CA CYS A 346 1.48 -4.83 22.32
C CYS A 346 0.51 -6.03 22.23
N ARG A 347 0.72 -6.88 21.22
CA ARG A 347 0.02 -8.17 21.02
C ARG A 347 0.92 -9.39 21.13
N ASP A 348 2.11 -9.21 21.70
CA ASP A 348 3.04 -10.29 22.02
C ASP A 348 3.48 -11.17 20.82
N CYS A 349 3.69 -10.55 19.66
CA CYS A 349 4.09 -11.30 18.46
C CYS A 349 5.55 -11.79 18.47
N GLY A 350 6.39 -11.33 19.41
CA GLY A 350 7.82 -11.66 19.53
C GLY A 350 8.74 -11.15 18.41
N ASP A 351 8.21 -10.75 17.25
CA ASP A 351 8.94 -10.18 16.10
C ASP A 351 8.63 -8.69 15.92
N CYS A 352 9.26 -7.84 16.75
CA CYS A 352 8.80 -6.47 17.00
C CYS A 352 9.11 -5.48 15.86
N ALA A 353 8.08 -4.92 15.22
CA ALA A 353 8.19 -3.93 14.13
C ALA A 353 8.04 -2.45 14.59
N LEU A 354 8.22 -2.16 15.88
CA LEU A 354 8.03 -0.80 16.41
C LEU A 354 8.96 0.20 15.73
N ILE A 355 10.25 -0.12 15.63
CA ILE A 355 11.28 0.78 15.12
C ILE A 355 10.99 1.15 13.65
N ASP A 356 10.53 0.18 12.87
CA ASP A 356 10.22 0.33 11.44
C ASP A 356 9.06 1.29 11.17
N VAL A 357 8.12 1.41 12.12
CA VAL A 357 6.91 2.24 11.98
C VAL A 357 6.91 3.34 13.05
N ALA A 358 8.06 3.93 13.31
CA ALA A 358 8.23 5.09 14.18
C ALA A 358 7.64 4.90 15.59
N TYR A 359 7.84 3.73 16.21
CA TYR A 359 7.29 3.27 17.49
C TYR A 359 5.75 3.20 17.53
N LEU A 360 5.14 2.85 16.40
CA LEU A 360 3.75 2.45 16.32
C LEU A 360 3.71 0.97 16.02
N CYS A 361 2.95 0.19 16.79
CA CYS A 361 2.86 -1.25 16.55
C CYS A 361 1.92 -1.53 15.38
N PRO A 362 2.39 -2.01 14.21
CA PRO A 362 1.52 -2.32 13.09
C PRO A 362 0.56 -3.47 13.40
N MET A 363 0.96 -4.41 14.26
CA MET A 363 0.15 -5.58 14.62
C MET A 363 -1.04 -5.25 15.53
N SER A 364 -1.00 -4.13 16.25
CA SER A 364 -2.08 -3.73 17.17
C SER A 364 -2.83 -2.46 16.74
N GLN A 365 -2.14 -1.55 16.05
CA GLN A 365 -2.69 -0.24 15.69
C GLN A 365 -3.13 -0.17 14.22
N CYS A 366 -2.77 -1.14 13.37
CA CYS A 366 -3.34 -1.30 12.04
C CYS A 366 -4.35 -2.47 12.04
N PRO A 367 -5.63 -2.25 11.69
CA PRO A 367 -6.60 -3.35 11.60
C PRO A 367 -6.27 -4.36 10.49
N LYS A 368 -5.42 -3.97 9.52
CA LYS A 368 -4.96 -4.82 8.41
C LYS A 368 -3.52 -5.32 8.58
N ASN A 369 -2.94 -5.20 9.79
CA ASN A 369 -1.57 -5.64 10.12
C ASN A 369 -0.48 -5.24 9.08
N GLN A 370 -0.62 -4.08 8.42
CA GLN A 370 0.32 -3.68 7.38
C GLN A 370 1.67 -3.30 8.00
N ARG A 371 2.77 -3.99 7.62
CA ARG A 371 4.13 -3.69 8.09
C ARG A 371 4.91 -2.79 7.12
N ASN A 372 4.58 -2.82 5.82
CA ASN A 372 5.35 -2.13 4.78
C ASN A 372 4.66 -0.95 4.08
N GLY A 373 3.66 -0.32 4.70
CA GLY A 373 3.06 0.92 4.19
C GLY A 373 1.54 0.95 4.25
N ALA A 374 0.96 2.14 4.10
CA ALA A 374 -0.48 2.35 4.15
C ALA A 374 -1.26 1.49 3.14
N CYS A 375 -2.46 1.03 3.51
CA CYS A 375 -3.40 0.52 2.51
C CYS A 375 -3.93 1.68 1.66
N GLY A 376 -4.55 1.39 0.51
CA GLY A 376 -5.13 2.42 -0.36
C GLY A 376 -6.35 3.13 0.22
N GLY A 377 -6.99 2.61 1.28
CA GLY A 377 -8.27 3.12 1.76
C GLY A 377 -8.22 4.26 2.78
N SER A 378 -7.04 4.75 3.20
CA SER A 378 -7.00 5.93 4.07
C SER A 378 -7.70 7.12 3.39
N TYR A 379 -8.41 7.90 4.21
CA TYR A 379 -9.19 9.04 3.74
C TYR A 379 -9.05 10.20 4.73
N GLN A 380 -8.52 11.33 4.28
CA GLN A 380 -8.31 12.55 5.07
C GLN A 380 -7.53 12.30 6.38
N GLY A 381 -6.52 11.44 6.31
CA GLY A 381 -5.68 11.03 7.43
C GLY A 381 -6.27 9.90 8.30
N TRP A 382 -7.53 9.54 8.10
CA TRP A 382 -8.25 8.54 8.90
C TRP A 382 -8.10 7.12 8.35
N CYS A 383 -8.20 6.13 9.24
CA CYS A 383 -8.26 4.73 8.87
C CYS A 383 -9.62 4.38 8.24
N GLU A 384 -9.63 3.62 7.14
CA GLU A 384 -10.88 3.19 6.47
C GLU A 384 -11.82 2.39 7.40
N VAL A 385 -11.25 1.66 8.36
CA VAL A 385 -12.02 0.79 9.27
C VAL A 385 -12.60 1.59 10.43
N TYR A 386 -11.94 2.70 10.80
CA TYR A 386 -12.29 3.53 11.94
C TYR A 386 -12.31 5.02 11.52
N PRO A 387 -13.18 5.39 10.56
CA PRO A 387 -13.24 6.76 10.06
C PRO A 387 -13.58 7.72 11.21
N PHE A 388 -12.88 8.86 11.27
CA PHE A 388 -13.03 9.90 12.31
C PHE A 388 -12.80 9.44 13.76
N LYS A 389 -12.32 8.20 13.97
CA LYS A 389 -12.06 7.62 15.30
C LYS A 389 -10.58 7.29 15.51
N LYS A 390 -9.91 6.77 14.48
CA LYS A 390 -8.47 6.45 14.54
C LYS A 390 -7.77 6.94 13.28
N GLN A 391 -6.75 7.76 13.46
CA GLN A 391 -5.86 8.12 12.35
C GLN A 391 -5.11 6.90 11.83
N CYS A 392 -4.82 6.90 10.53
CA CYS A 392 -4.00 5.87 9.91
C CYS A 392 -2.63 5.80 10.59
N ILE A 393 -2.16 4.60 10.90
CA ILE A 393 -0.86 4.39 11.55
C ILE A 393 0.29 5.02 10.75
N TYR A 394 0.26 4.96 9.42
CA TYR A 394 1.30 5.53 8.57
C TYR A 394 1.23 7.06 8.45
N VAL A 395 0.05 7.65 8.63
CA VAL A 395 -0.09 9.11 8.73
C VAL A 395 0.55 9.60 10.01
N ARG A 396 0.29 8.90 11.13
CA ARG A 396 0.94 9.17 12.42
C ARG A 396 2.45 8.93 12.36
N ALA A 397 2.89 7.84 11.74
CA ALA A 397 4.31 7.52 11.58
C ALA A 397 5.03 8.61 10.76
N TYR A 398 4.45 9.02 9.63
CA TYR A 398 4.98 10.08 8.78
C TYR A 398 5.16 11.38 9.57
N ALA A 399 4.11 11.82 10.29
CA ALA A 399 4.19 13.04 11.08
C ALA A 399 5.21 12.97 12.23
N ARG A 400 5.34 11.81 12.89
CA ARG A 400 6.38 11.58 13.91
C ARG A 400 7.78 11.74 13.33
N LEU A 401 8.03 11.19 12.14
CA LEU A 401 9.33 11.22 11.48
C LEU A 401 9.64 12.59 10.86
N LYS A 402 8.63 13.24 10.27
CA LYS A 402 8.75 14.56 9.62
C LYS A 402 9.28 15.64 10.58
N LYS A 403 8.86 15.60 11.86
CA LYS A 403 9.37 16.50 12.92
C LYS A 403 10.89 16.44 13.12
N TYR A 404 11.52 15.35 12.68
CA TYR A 404 12.96 15.12 12.76
C TYR A 404 13.61 15.02 11.38
N ALA A 405 12.90 15.40 10.29
CA ALA A 405 13.33 15.25 8.90
C ALA A 405 13.76 13.80 8.52
N GLN A 406 13.03 12.81 9.04
CA GLN A 406 13.33 11.37 8.89
C GLN A 406 12.22 10.58 8.19
N GLU A 407 11.29 11.24 7.51
CA GLU A 407 10.13 10.61 6.86
C GLU A 407 10.51 9.54 5.83
N LYS A 408 11.69 9.67 5.21
CA LYS A 408 12.25 8.69 4.26
C LYS A 408 12.52 7.33 4.90
N GLN A 409 12.54 7.22 6.23
CA GLN A 409 12.62 5.92 6.90
C GLN A 409 11.48 4.99 6.49
N LEU A 410 10.28 5.52 6.20
CA LEU A 410 9.13 4.70 5.79
C LEU A 410 9.28 4.10 4.39
N GLU A 411 10.14 4.71 3.57
CA GLU A 411 10.52 4.24 2.24
C GLU A 411 11.60 3.15 2.29
N GLN A 412 12.43 3.17 3.33
CA GLN A 412 13.55 2.24 3.49
C GLN A 412 13.08 0.87 3.98
N ASN A 413 13.79 -0.17 3.54
CA ASN A 413 13.73 -1.56 4.01
C ASN A 413 12.34 -2.22 3.94
N ILE A 414 12.30 -3.43 3.40
CA ILE A 414 11.11 -4.28 3.51
C ILE A 414 11.22 -5.04 4.85
N VAL A 415 10.28 -4.74 5.74
CA VAL A 415 10.07 -5.47 6.99
C VAL A 415 9.45 -6.83 6.62
N PRO A 416 10.01 -7.98 7.03
CA PRO A 416 9.46 -9.28 6.63
C PRO A 416 8.10 -9.56 7.29
N PRO A 417 7.39 -10.64 6.87
CA PRO A 417 6.20 -11.13 7.56
C PRO A 417 6.51 -11.44 9.02
N CYS A 418 5.50 -11.35 9.90
CA CYS A 418 5.67 -11.70 11.31
C CYS A 418 6.15 -13.15 11.43
N ASN A 419 7.23 -13.36 12.17
CA ASN A 419 7.67 -14.72 12.51
C ASN A 419 6.82 -15.27 13.65
N TRP A 420 5.86 -16.14 13.33
CA TRP A 420 4.95 -16.72 14.30
C TRP A 420 5.60 -17.77 15.22
N ASP A 421 6.82 -18.25 14.92
CA ASP A 421 7.60 -19.10 15.84
C ASP A 421 8.02 -18.33 17.11
N LEU A 422 8.03 -16.98 17.03
CA LEU A 422 8.34 -16.09 18.14
C LEU A 422 7.08 -15.63 18.88
N HIS A 423 5.89 -16.08 18.48
CA HIS A 423 4.65 -15.66 19.12
C HIS A 423 4.66 -16.01 20.62
N GLN A 424 4.20 -15.07 21.44
CA GLN A 424 4.21 -15.17 22.91
C GLN A 424 5.61 -15.38 23.50
N SER A 425 6.62 -14.75 22.91
CA SER A 425 7.98 -14.69 23.46
C SER A 425 8.49 -13.25 23.55
N SER A 426 9.52 -13.05 24.38
CA SER A 426 10.15 -11.75 24.59
C SER A 426 10.81 -11.24 23.31
N SER A 427 10.27 -10.16 22.74
CA SER A 427 10.89 -9.54 21.56
C SER A 427 12.21 -8.85 21.88
N TRP A 428 12.48 -8.48 23.14
CA TRP A 428 13.80 -8.02 23.55
C TRP A 428 14.83 -9.14 23.55
N LEU A 429 14.51 -10.30 24.14
CA LEU A 429 15.41 -11.47 24.07
C LEU A 429 15.62 -11.90 22.62
N ASN A 430 14.56 -11.95 21.81
CA ASN A 430 14.68 -12.33 20.40
C ASN A 430 15.59 -11.39 19.61
N PHE A 431 15.53 -10.09 19.89
CA PHE A 431 16.44 -9.11 19.29
C PHE A 431 17.91 -9.36 19.69
N TYR A 432 18.22 -9.44 20.99
CA TYR A 432 19.62 -9.58 21.44
C TYR A 432 20.24 -10.96 21.12
N LEU A 433 19.40 -11.98 20.93
CA LEU A 433 19.81 -13.34 20.58
C LEU A 433 19.84 -13.60 19.07
N GLY A 434 19.59 -12.60 18.21
CA GLY A 434 19.67 -12.81 16.76
C GLY A 434 18.46 -13.52 16.14
N LYS A 435 17.35 -13.66 16.85
CA LYS A 435 16.18 -14.44 16.40
C LYS A 435 15.20 -13.63 15.56
N ASP A 436 15.01 -12.35 15.88
CA ASP A 436 14.04 -11.49 15.20
C ASP A 436 14.60 -10.85 13.91
N HIS A 437 13.72 -10.22 13.13
CA HIS A 437 14.13 -9.58 11.87
C HIS A 437 15.03 -8.35 12.04
N ASN A 438 14.97 -7.66 13.19
CA ASN A 438 15.77 -6.47 13.41
C ASN A 438 17.23 -6.83 13.70
N ALA A 439 17.46 -7.92 14.43
CA ALA A 439 18.80 -8.42 14.66
C ALA A 439 19.50 -8.83 13.35
N LYS A 440 18.78 -9.50 12.45
CA LYS A 440 19.29 -9.88 11.11
C LYS A 440 19.69 -8.69 10.23
N LYS A 441 19.11 -7.50 10.46
CA LYS A 441 19.53 -6.27 9.76
C LYS A 441 20.86 -5.74 10.28
N GLN A 442 21.14 -5.91 11.57
CA GLN A 442 22.38 -5.44 12.19
C GLN A 442 23.59 -6.24 11.72
N ASP A 443 23.44 -7.56 11.53
CA ASP A 443 24.51 -8.42 11.01
C ASP A 443 24.88 -8.11 9.54
N ASN A 444 23.96 -7.53 8.76
CA ASN A 444 24.15 -7.17 7.36
C ASN A 444 24.51 -5.68 7.14
N SER A 445 24.63 -4.89 8.21
CA SER A 445 25.06 -3.49 8.12
C SER A 445 26.59 -3.44 8.13
N PRO A 446 27.26 -2.74 7.20
CA PRO A 446 28.70 -2.56 7.26
C PRO A 446 29.06 -1.99 8.63
N ALA A 447 29.92 -2.68 9.38
CA ALA A 447 30.46 -2.15 10.62
C ALA A 447 31.00 -0.75 10.35
N GLY A 448 30.62 0.20 11.23
CA GLY A 448 30.72 1.65 11.04
C GLY A 448 31.89 2.16 10.21
N LYS A 449 31.59 3.09 9.31
CA LYS A 449 32.51 4.16 8.94
C LYS A 449 32.14 5.42 9.71
#